data_AF-A0A2S8FZE2-F1
#
_entry.id   AF-A0A2S8FZE2-F1
#
_cell.length_a   1.000
_cell.length_b   1.000
_cell.length_c   1.000
_cell.angle_alpha   90.00
_cell.angle_beta   90.00
_cell.angle_gamma   90.00
#
_symmetry.space_group_name_H-M   'P 1'
#
loop_
_entity.id
_entity.type
_entity.pdbx_description
1 polymer ?
#
loop_
_entity_poly.entity_id
_entity_poly.type
_entity_poly.pdbx_seq_one_letter_code
_entity_poly.pdbx_strand_id
1 'polypeptide(L)'
;MDILDWILRNCPGRVETLADRIEVFHDNGDHSTLWCCNDEAGIQQLRALGSVYSRFDGADLFSSTFKFASSSVPRVKGGVTMTFTLGQLIREVESIGCKFPRTSVPFMYQAGIGYYAVDSRSGRIYEFDSETGDYDEYESLEQLLDDWLSAIR
;
A
#
# COMPACT_ATOMS: atom_id res chain seq x y z
N MET A 1 9.89 -4.45 -8.37
CA MET A 1 8.78 -5.27 -8.87
C MET A 1 7.63 -4.37 -9.29
N ASP A 2 6.88 -4.75 -10.33
CA ASP A 2 5.59 -4.12 -10.64
C ASP A 2 4.48 -4.77 -9.80
N ILE A 3 3.73 -3.99 -9.02
CA ILE A 3 2.73 -4.50 -8.09
C ILE A 3 1.55 -5.13 -8.83
N LEU A 4 1.20 -4.60 -10.01
CA LEU A 4 0.15 -5.21 -10.83
C LEU A 4 0.61 -6.59 -11.31
N ASP A 5 1.86 -6.74 -11.75
CA ASP A 5 2.39 -8.03 -12.17
C ASP A 5 2.38 -9.05 -11.02
N TRP A 6 2.77 -8.63 -9.81
CA TRP A 6 2.68 -9.50 -8.62
C TRP A 6 1.24 -9.91 -8.33
N ILE A 7 0.30 -8.95 -8.35
CA ILE A 7 -1.13 -9.20 -8.13
C ILE A 7 -1.65 -10.22 -9.15
N LEU A 8 -1.38 -10.03 -10.44
CA LEU A 8 -1.92 -10.90 -11.49
C LEU A 8 -1.31 -12.31 -11.47
N ARG A 9 -0.07 -12.44 -11.01
CA ARG A 9 0.59 -13.73 -10.85
C ARG A 9 0.04 -14.51 -9.66
N ASN A 10 -0.22 -13.84 -8.54
CA ASN A 10 -0.49 -14.48 -7.26
C ASN A 10 -1.97 -14.52 -6.90
N CYS A 11 -2.75 -13.51 -7.28
CA CYS A 11 -4.18 -13.38 -7.07
C CYS A 11 -4.85 -13.03 -8.41
N PRO A 12 -4.92 -13.97 -9.36
CA PRO A 12 -5.39 -13.70 -10.72
C PRO A 12 -6.85 -13.26 -10.75
N GLY A 13 -7.22 -12.61 -11.86
CA GLY A 13 -8.57 -12.12 -12.06
C GLY A 13 -8.73 -11.33 -13.37
N ARG A 14 -9.93 -10.79 -13.56
CA ARG A 14 -10.23 -9.90 -14.70
C ARG A 14 -9.68 -8.51 -14.43
N VAL A 15 -8.94 -7.96 -15.39
CA VAL A 15 -8.41 -6.60 -15.33
C VAL A 15 -9.28 -5.64 -16.15
N GLU A 16 -9.56 -4.48 -15.59
CA GLU A 16 -10.24 -3.38 -16.26
C GLU A 16 -9.39 -2.10 -16.13
N THR A 17 -9.02 -1.51 -17.26
CA THR A 17 -8.23 -0.27 -17.29
C THR A 17 -9.15 0.91 -17.58
N LEU A 18 -9.12 1.90 -16.69
CA LEU A 18 -9.87 3.14 -16.77
C LEU A 18 -8.89 4.31 -16.92
N ALA A 19 -9.44 5.52 -17.16
CA ALA A 19 -8.61 6.70 -17.41
C ALA A 19 -7.70 7.06 -16.22
N ASP A 20 -8.17 6.84 -14.99
CA ASP A 20 -7.50 7.27 -13.76
C ASP A 20 -7.02 6.09 -12.88
N ARG A 21 -7.35 4.84 -13.24
CA ARG A 21 -7.06 3.66 -12.40
C ARG A 21 -7.14 2.35 -13.16
N ILE A 22 -6.60 1.32 -12.52
CA ILE A 22 -6.76 -0.08 -12.92
C ILE A 22 -7.55 -0.79 -11.83
N GLU A 23 -8.55 -1.57 -12.23
CA GLU A 23 -9.34 -2.43 -11.36
C GLU A 23 -9.03 -3.89 -11.66
N VAL A 24 -8.87 -4.69 -10.61
CA VAL A 24 -8.67 -6.14 -10.70
C VAL A 24 -9.79 -6.81 -9.91
N PHE A 25 -10.58 -7.62 -10.60
CA PHE A 25 -11.64 -8.44 -10.02
C PHE A 25 -11.10 -9.86 -9.89
N HIS A 26 -10.71 -10.25 -8.68
CA HIS A 26 -10.02 -11.50 -8.41
C HIS A 26 -10.96 -12.71 -8.50
N ASP A 27 -10.42 -13.86 -8.90
CA ASP A 27 -11.20 -15.09 -9.06
C ASP A 27 -11.77 -15.61 -7.73
N ASN A 28 -11.18 -15.22 -6.60
CA ASN A 28 -11.65 -15.53 -5.25
C ASN A 28 -12.79 -14.60 -4.78
N GLY A 29 -13.21 -13.64 -5.60
CA GLY A 29 -14.28 -12.66 -5.30
C GLY A 29 -13.79 -11.34 -4.72
N ASP A 30 -12.49 -11.20 -4.42
CA ASP A 30 -11.92 -9.93 -3.96
C ASP A 30 -11.81 -8.89 -5.08
N HIS A 31 -11.57 -7.64 -4.68
CA HIS A 31 -11.34 -6.55 -5.62
C HIS A 31 -10.16 -5.67 -5.20
N SER A 32 -9.30 -5.34 -6.17
CA SER A 32 -8.20 -4.37 -6.01
C SER A 32 -8.35 -3.18 -6.95
N THR A 33 -7.94 -2.01 -6.50
CA THR A 33 -7.89 -0.76 -7.27
C THR A 33 -6.54 -0.09 -7.11
N LEU A 34 -5.92 0.25 -8.23
CA LEU A 34 -4.64 0.94 -8.32
C LEU A 34 -4.86 2.26 -9.07
N TRP A 35 -4.67 3.41 -8.42
CA TRP A 35 -4.87 4.71 -9.09
C TRP A 35 -3.62 5.10 -9.85
N CYS A 36 -3.77 5.44 -11.14
CA CYS A 36 -2.65 5.83 -11.99
C CYS A 36 -2.08 7.18 -11.53
N CYS A 37 -0.77 7.30 -11.52
CA CYS A 37 -0.12 8.59 -11.30
C CYS A 37 -0.22 9.44 -12.58
N ASN A 38 -0.69 10.69 -12.44
CA ASN A 38 -0.74 11.64 -13.57
C ASN A 38 0.52 12.51 -13.67
N ASP A 39 1.39 12.49 -12.66
CA ASP A 39 2.65 13.25 -12.62
C ASP A 39 3.83 12.30 -12.36
N GLU A 40 4.82 12.31 -13.24
CA GLU A 40 6.04 11.48 -13.14
C GLU A 40 6.97 11.90 -11.99
N ALA A 41 6.67 13.01 -11.31
CA ALA A 41 7.38 13.47 -10.12
C ALA A 41 7.00 12.61 -8.91
N GLY A 42 7.31 11.31 -8.97
CA GLY A 42 7.12 10.38 -7.86
C GLY A 42 7.80 10.88 -6.60
N ILE A 43 7.19 10.60 -5.45
CA ILE A 43 7.72 10.99 -4.14
C ILE A 43 9.06 10.30 -3.95
N GLN A 44 10.16 11.05 -3.99
CA GLN A 44 11.50 10.48 -3.96
C GLN A 44 11.75 9.57 -2.76
N GLN A 45 11.14 9.87 -1.61
CA GLN A 45 11.28 9.05 -0.40
C GLN A 45 10.65 7.66 -0.52
N LEU A 46 9.71 7.44 -1.46
CA LEU A 46 8.97 6.19 -1.63
C LEU A 46 9.44 5.38 -2.84
N ARG A 47 10.52 5.79 -3.51
CA ARG A 47 11.06 5.09 -4.69
C ARG A 47 11.38 3.62 -4.43
N ALA A 48 11.73 3.26 -3.20
CA ALA A 48 11.96 1.88 -2.80
C ALA A 48 10.74 0.97 -2.97
N LEU A 49 9.53 1.52 -2.94
CA LEU A 49 8.26 0.80 -3.16
C LEU A 49 7.96 0.56 -4.65
N GLY A 50 8.88 0.96 -5.55
CA GLY A 50 8.80 0.68 -6.98
C GLY A 50 7.55 1.24 -7.64
N SER A 51 6.88 0.39 -8.43
CA SER A 51 5.70 0.75 -9.24
C SER A 51 4.55 1.39 -8.46
N VAL A 52 4.42 1.14 -7.16
CA VAL A 52 3.34 1.69 -6.32
C VAL A 52 3.34 3.22 -6.36
N TYR A 53 4.51 3.85 -6.44
CA TYR A 53 4.64 5.31 -6.48
C TYR A 53 5.40 5.84 -7.71
N SER A 54 5.82 4.95 -8.64
CA SER A 54 6.35 5.36 -9.95
C SER A 54 5.33 5.25 -11.08
N ARG A 55 4.28 4.43 -10.92
CA ARG A 55 3.21 4.22 -11.90
C ARG A 55 1.83 4.48 -11.29
N PHE A 56 1.68 4.19 -10.01
CA PHE A 56 0.45 4.42 -9.26
C PHE A 56 0.64 5.54 -8.24
N ASP A 57 -0.46 6.03 -7.68
CA ASP A 57 -0.49 7.01 -6.60
C ASP A 57 -1.64 6.69 -5.64
N GLY A 58 -1.37 5.69 -4.80
CA GLY A 58 -2.33 5.07 -3.90
C GLY A 58 -2.98 3.82 -4.49
N ALA A 59 -3.37 2.92 -3.59
CA ALA A 59 -4.02 1.65 -3.93
C ALA A 59 -4.90 1.15 -2.78
N ASP A 60 -5.93 0.39 -3.13
CA ASP A 60 -6.78 -0.36 -2.20
C ASP A 60 -6.81 -1.79 -2.71
N LEU A 61 -6.16 -2.71 -2.01
CA LEU A 61 -5.94 -4.07 -2.46
C LEU A 61 -6.74 -5.07 -1.64
N PHE A 62 -7.23 -6.10 -2.33
CA PHE A 62 -7.90 -7.27 -1.76
C PHE A 62 -9.03 -6.86 -0.81
N SER A 63 -9.99 -6.10 -1.35
CA SER A 63 -11.19 -5.69 -0.63
C SER A 63 -10.90 -4.91 0.65
N SER A 64 -10.02 -3.90 0.57
CA SER A 64 -9.58 -3.06 1.69
C SER A 64 -8.70 -3.73 2.73
N THR A 65 -8.13 -4.90 2.42
CA THR A 65 -7.09 -5.51 3.26
C THR A 65 -5.88 -4.60 3.36
N PHE A 66 -5.38 -4.08 2.23
CA PHE A 66 -4.28 -3.11 2.20
C PHE A 66 -4.71 -1.78 1.61
N LYS A 67 -4.38 -0.69 2.28
CA LYS A 67 -4.57 0.67 1.78
C LYS A 67 -3.24 1.38 1.70
N PHE A 68 -2.78 1.61 0.48
CA PHE A 68 -1.58 2.40 0.20
C PHE A 68 -2.00 3.85 0.09
N ALA A 69 -1.36 4.70 0.89
CA ALA A 69 -1.62 6.12 0.91
C ALA A 69 -1.38 6.74 -0.47
N SER A 70 -2.23 7.68 -0.84
CA SER A 70 -1.95 8.59 -1.95
C SER A 70 -0.94 9.66 -1.53
N SER A 71 -0.22 10.22 -2.49
CA SER A 71 0.78 11.26 -2.31
C SER A 71 0.22 12.50 -1.60
N SER A 72 -0.92 12.98 -2.09
CA SER A 72 -1.42 14.32 -1.79
C SER A 72 -2.94 14.47 -1.83
N VAL A 73 -3.65 13.61 -2.59
CA VAL A 73 -5.11 13.69 -2.73
C VAL A 73 -5.73 12.33 -2.43
N PRO A 74 -6.64 12.22 -1.44
CA PRO A 74 -7.34 10.98 -1.15
C PRO A 74 -8.01 10.42 -2.39
N ARG A 75 -8.01 9.09 -2.54
CA ARG A 75 -8.68 8.45 -3.67
C ARG A 75 -10.10 8.07 -3.32
N VAL A 76 -11.03 8.41 -4.20
CA VAL A 76 -12.48 8.27 -3.99
C VAL A 76 -13.07 7.46 -5.13
N LYS A 77 -13.95 6.49 -4.81
CA LYS A 77 -14.73 5.72 -5.78
C LYS A 77 -16.19 5.71 -5.34
N GLY A 78 -17.11 6.13 -6.21
CA GLY A 78 -18.54 6.17 -5.89
C GLY A 78 -18.92 7.05 -4.70
N GLY A 79 -18.13 8.10 -4.42
CA GLY A 79 -18.33 8.98 -3.25
C GLY A 79 -17.73 8.45 -1.94
N VAL A 80 -17.12 7.25 -1.95
CA VAL A 80 -16.46 6.65 -0.79
C VAL A 80 -14.95 6.86 -0.89
N THR A 81 -14.33 7.33 0.20
CA THR A 81 -12.87 7.41 0.31
C THR A 81 -12.29 6.00 0.42
N MET A 82 -11.51 5.61 -0.59
CA MET A 82 -10.88 4.29 -0.67
C MET A 82 -9.51 4.29 0.01
N THR A 83 -8.71 5.34 -0.21
CA THR A 83 -7.43 5.53 0.49
C THR A 83 -7.21 6.99 0.89
N PHE A 84 -6.49 7.17 1.99
CA PHE A 84 -6.06 8.45 2.56
C PHE A 84 -4.77 8.97 1.89
N THR A 85 -4.28 10.12 2.33
CA THR A 85 -2.98 10.68 1.91
C THR A 85 -1.87 10.29 2.86
N LEU A 86 -0.61 10.37 2.42
CA LEU A 86 0.56 10.19 3.29
C LEU A 86 0.53 11.15 4.47
N GLY A 87 0.15 12.42 4.23
CA GLY A 87 0.03 13.41 5.30
C GLY A 87 -1.04 13.06 6.33
N GLN A 88 -2.12 12.39 5.93
CA GLN A 88 -3.12 11.86 6.86
C GLN A 88 -2.58 10.66 7.64
N LEU A 89 -1.96 9.70 6.95
CA LEU A 89 -1.39 8.50 7.57
C LEU A 89 -0.32 8.86 8.61
N ILE A 90 0.58 9.78 8.29
CA ILE A 90 1.64 10.22 9.20
C ILE A 90 1.05 10.79 10.49
N ARG A 91 0.03 11.65 10.38
CA ARG A 91 -0.65 12.22 11.57
C ARG A 91 -1.35 11.15 12.40
N GLU A 92 -1.94 10.15 11.74
CA GLU A 92 -2.60 9.04 12.41
C GLU A 92 -1.60 8.20 13.20
N VAL A 93 -0.50 7.78 12.56
CA VAL A 93 0.62 7.07 13.19
C VAL A 93 1.20 7.84 14.38
N GLU A 94 1.38 9.16 14.23
CA GLU A 94 1.84 10.04 15.32
C GLU A 94 0.82 10.10 16.47
N SER A 95 -0.47 10.16 16.16
CA SER A 95 -1.54 10.28 17.15
C SER A 95 -1.70 9.05 18.04
N ILE A 96 -1.42 7.86 17.49
CA ILE A 96 -1.44 6.59 18.24
C ILE A 96 -0.13 6.30 18.96
N GLY A 97 0.89 7.17 18.82
CA GLY A 97 2.17 7.03 19.49
C GLY A 97 3.10 5.97 18.89
N CYS A 98 2.79 5.46 17.70
CA CYS A 98 3.66 4.55 16.95
C CYS A 98 4.96 5.27 16.56
N LYS A 99 6.11 4.58 16.70
CA LYS A 99 7.43 5.15 16.41
C LYS A 99 8.21 4.27 15.46
N PHE A 100 8.12 4.58 14.17
CA PHE A 100 9.03 4.02 13.19
C PHE A 100 10.43 4.67 13.24
N PRO A 101 11.46 4.02 12.66
CA PRO A 101 12.78 4.62 12.51
C PRO A 101 12.73 5.99 11.80
N ARG A 102 13.59 6.94 12.20
CA ARG A 102 13.55 8.34 11.74
C ARG A 102 13.66 8.54 10.22
N THR A 103 14.26 7.58 9.52
CA THR A 103 14.49 7.62 8.07
C THR A 103 13.35 6.99 7.25
N SER A 104 12.34 6.47 7.95
CA SER A 104 11.20 5.81 7.35
C SER A 104 10.01 6.74 7.12
N VAL A 105 9.18 6.38 6.14
CA VAL A 105 7.98 7.11 5.76
C VAL A 105 6.79 6.15 5.82
N PRO A 106 5.80 6.38 6.70
CA PRO A 106 4.53 5.65 6.69
C PRO A 106 3.87 5.73 5.32
N PHE A 107 3.44 4.60 4.78
CA PHE A 107 2.87 4.54 3.42
C PHE A 107 1.67 3.62 3.26
N MET A 108 1.42 2.71 4.18
CA MET A 108 0.35 1.71 4.06
C MET A 108 -0.28 1.39 5.42
N TYR A 109 -1.56 1.03 5.38
CA TYR A 109 -2.31 0.43 6.46
C TYR A 109 -2.83 -0.94 6.02
N GLN A 110 -2.76 -1.94 6.91
CA GLN A 110 -3.41 -3.23 6.75
C GLN A 110 -4.54 -3.38 7.77
N ALA A 111 -5.74 -3.69 7.26
CA ALA A 111 -6.91 -3.93 8.11
C ALA A 111 -6.67 -5.11 9.06
N GLY A 112 -6.93 -4.89 10.34
CA GLY A 112 -6.77 -5.90 11.40
C GLY A 112 -5.33 -6.20 11.83
N ILE A 113 -4.34 -5.48 11.29
CA ILE A 113 -2.94 -5.57 11.74
C ILE A 113 -2.47 -4.17 12.17
N GLY A 114 -2.15 -3.30 11.22
CA GLY A 114 -1.67 -1.97 11.57
C GLY A 114 -1.00 -1.23 10.42
N TYR A 115 0.12 -0.58 10.74
CA TYR A 115 0.73 0.44 9.90
C TYR A 115 2.09 0.02 9.39
N TYR A 116 2.45 0.52 8.20
CA TYR A 116 3.73 0.20 7.58
C TYR A 116 4.47 1.45 7.15
N ALA A 117 5.78 1.46 7.39
CA ALA A 117 6.68 2.51 6.96
C ALA A 117 7.86 1.95 6.16
N VAL A 118 8.27 2.64 5.11
CA VAL A 118 9.43 2.25 4.29
C VAL A 118 10.62 3.12 4.63
N ASP A 119 11.78 2.52 4.85
CA ASP A 119 13.04 3.24 4.95
C ASP A 119 13.44 3.80 3.59
N SER A 120 13.56 5.13 3.51
CA SER A 120 13.88 5.81 2.25
C SER A 120 15.26 5.48 1.67
N ARG A 121 16.16 4.84 2.44
CA ARG A 121 17.53 4.50 1.99
C ARG A 121 17.70 3.03 1.67
N SER A 122 17.28 2.17 2.60
CA SER A 122 17.45 0.71 2.48
C SER A 122 16.29 0.05 1.74
N GLY A 123 15.10 0.67 1.73
CA GLY A 123 13.88 0.07 1.18
C GLY A 123 13.24 -0.98 2.07
N ARG A 124 13.80 -1.23 3.27
CA ARG A 124 13.17 -2.07 4.28
C ARG A 124 11.82 -1.49 4.70
N ILE A 125 10.89 -2.39 5.00
CA ILE A 125 9.56 -2.05 5.47
C ILE A 125 9.45 -2.46 6.93
N TYR A 126 8.96 -1.55 7.74
CA TYR A 126 8.65 -1.77 9.14
C TYR A 126 7.14 -1.89 9.30
N GLU A 127 6.70 -2.91 10.00
CA GLU A 127 5.34 -3.05 10.48
C GLU A 127 5.24 -2.55 11.92
N PHE A 128 4.11 -1.94 12.24
CA PHE A 128 3.64 -1.77 13.59
C PHE A 128 2.24 -2.36 13.70
N ASP A 129 2.11 -3.45 14.45
CA ASP A 129 0.84 -4.04 14.81
C ASP A 129 0.15 -3.14 15.83
N SER A 130 -1.00 -2.60 15.44
CA SER A 130 -1.75 -1.64 16.24
C SER A 130 -2.58 -2.28 17.37
N GLU A 131 -2.79 -3.59 17.32
CA GLU A 131 -3.49 -4.35 18.36
C GLU A 131 -2.54 -4.84 19.45
N THR A 132 -1.37 -5.35 19.06
CA THR A 132 -0.38 -5.92 20.01
C THR A 132 0.68 -4.91 20.44
N GLY A 133 0.97 -3.91 19.60
CA GLY A 133 2.08 -2.97 19.79
C GLY A 133 3.43 -3.52 19.36
N ASP A 134 3.46 -4.68 18.71
CA ASP A 134 4.67 -5.34 18.22
C ASP A 134 5.18 -4.71 16.91
N TYR A 135 6.45 -4.96 16.61
CA TYR A 135 7.11 -4.49 15.40
C TYR A 135 7.71 -5.67 14.64
N ASP A 136 7.55 -5.65 13.32
CA ASP A 136 8.20 -6.60 12.42
C ASP A 136 8.92 -5.87 11.27
N GLU A 137 9.81 -6.59 10.58
CA GLU A 137 10.62 -6.06 9.48
C GLU A 137 10.57 -6.96 8.25
N TYR A 138 10.43 -6.32 7.08
CA TYR A 138 10.49 -6.95 5.78
C TYR A 138 11.58 -6.31 4.93
N GLU A 139 12.30 -7.12 4.15
CA GLU A 139 13.33 -6.63 3.23
C GLU A 139 12.72 -5.97 1.99
N SER A 140 11.45 -6.26 1.67
CA SER A 140 10.76 -5.68 0.53
C SER A 140 9.23 -5.79 0.62
N LEU A 141 8.52 -5.03 -0.22
CA LEU A 141 7.06 -5.14 -0.35
C LEU A 141 6.63 -6.51 -0.91
N GLU A 142 7.44 -7.12 -1.77
CA GLU A 142 7.18 -8.45 -2.32
C GLU A 142 7.16 -9.50 -1.21
N GLN A 143 8.19 -9.48 -0.33
CA GLN A 143 8.25 -10.37 0.82
C GLN A 143 7.03 -10.21 1.73
N LEU A 144 6.67 -8.97 2.08
CA LEU A 144 5.50 -8.68 2.90
C LEU A 144 4.22 -9.29 2.29
N LEU A 145 4.00 -9.08 1.00
CA LEU A 145 2.81 -9.57 0.32
C LEU A 145 2.81 -11.10 0.16
N ASP A 146 3.98 -11.72 -0.06
CA ASP A 146 4.13 -13.18 -0.13
C ASP A 146 3.89 -13.85 1.24
N ASP A 147 4.38 -13.24 2.32
CA ASP A 147 4.17 -13.72 3.69
C ASP A 147 2.69 -13.64 4.08
N TRP A 148 2.04 -12.51 3.80
CA TRP A 148 0.58 -12.36 3.98
C TRP A 148 -0.20 -13.40 3.19
N LEU A 149 0.12 -13.58 1.91
CA LEU A 149 -0.58 -14.52 1.03
C LEU A 149 -0.43 -15.96 1.53
N SER A 150 0.74 -16.30 2.07
CA SER A 150 1.02 -17.61 2.66
C SER A 150 0.23 -17.85 3.94
N ALA A 151 -0.02 -16.81 4.73
CA ALA A 151 -0.78 -16.90 5.98
C ALA A 151 -2.29 -17.12 5.78
N ILE A 152 -2.84 -16.68 4.64
CA ILE A 152 -4.29 -16.77 4.35
C ILE A 152 -4.68 -17.96 3.45
N ARG A 153 -3.70 -18.79 3.05
CA ARG A 153 -3.89 -19.95 2.16
C ARG A 153 -3.88 -21.29 2.88
#